data_AF-A0A926CSL1-F1
#
_entry.id   AF-A0A926CSL1-F1
#
_cell.length_a   1.000
_cell.length_b   1.000
_cell.length_c   1.000
_cell.angle_alpha   90.00
_cell.angle_beta   90.00
_cell.angle_gamma   90.00
#
_symmetry.space_group_name_H-M   'P 1'
#
loop_
_entity.id
_entity.type
_entity.pdbx_description
1 polymer ?
#
loop_
_entity_poly.entity_id
_entity_poly.type
_entity_poly.pdbx_seq_one_letter_code
_entity_poly.pdbx_strand_id
1 'polypeptide(L)'
;MIQSIQRNVTWRAIPIAGLVAGTVFLLVNVLLMPVVYQINGLLVVRYIASLVMGSSVLDSTDTGTLVVGLIVHYALSMLFTLVIAIVIHRWGLVVGIIGGALLGLAIYSINLYTMTTF
;
A
#
# COMPACT_ATOMS: atom_id res chain seq x y z
N MET A 1 -22.22 -12.71 21.74
CA MET A 1 -22.10 -12.50 20.28
C MET A 1 -20.86 -11.67 19.88
N ILE A 2 -20.39 -10.71 20.68
CA ILE A 2 -19.21 -9.89 20.34
C ILE A 2 -17.88 -10.67 20.53
N GLN A 3 -17.85 -11.65 21.44
CA GLN A 3 -16.65 -12.44 21.75
C GLN A 3 -16.21 -13.41 20.64
N SER A 4 -17.09 -13.80 19.70
CA SER A 4 -16.72 -14.69 18.59
C SER A 4 -15.96 -13.97 17.47
N ILE A 5 -16.11 -12.65 17.35
CA ILE A 5 -15.37 -11.83 16.38
C ILE A 5 -13.92 -11.61 16.85
N GLN A 6 -13.67 -11.59 18.17
CA GLN A 6 -12.34 -11.30 18.71
C GLN A 6 -11.39 -12.51 18.77
N ARG A 7 -11.89 -13.74 18.60
CA ARG A 7 -11.11 -14.94 18.96
C ARG A 7 -10.37 -15.60 17.80
N ASN A 8 -10.75 -15.36 16.55
CA ASN A 8 -10.10 -16.00 15.41
C ASN A 8 -9.76 -14.95 14.35
N VAL A 9 -8.56 -14.36 14.41
CA VAL A 9 -7.93 -13.89 13.18
C VAL A 9 -7.80 -15.13 12.30
N THR A 10 -8.69 -15.26 11.32
CA THR A 10 -8.54 -16.25 10.28
C THR A 10 -7.31 -15.81 9.50
N TRP A 11 -6.15 -16.40 9.77
CA TRP A 11 -4.88 -16.12 9.09
C TRP A 11 -5.01 -16.17 7.55
N ARG A 12 -5.99 -16.94 7.06
CA ARG A 12 -6.39 -17.00 5.64
C ARG A 12 -6.95 -15.70 5.07
N ALA A 13 -7.50 -14.81 5.91
CA ALA A 13 -8.06 -13.53 5.49
C ALA A 13 -6.99 -12.45 5.26
N ILE A 14 -5.80 -12.59 5.86
CA ILE A 14 -4.69 -11.64 5.70
C ILE A 14 -4.27 -11.50 4.23
N PRO A 15 -3.97 -12.58 3.48
CA PRO A 15 -3.57 -12.45 2.08
C PRO A 15 -4.71 -11.89 1.21
N ILE A 16 -5.96 -12.25 1.48
CA ILE A 16 -7.12 -11.74 0.73
C ILE A 16 -7.29 -10.24 0.97
N ALA A 17 -7.23 -9.80 2.23
CA ALA A 17 -7.31 -8.39 2.59
C ALA A 17 -6.16 -7.59 1.98
N GLY A 18 -4.94 -8.13 1.98
CA GLY A 18 -3.78 -7.48 1.37
C GLY A 18 -3.88 -7.35 -0.15
N LEU A 19 -4.42 -8.37 -0.84
CA LEU A 19 -4.69 -8.28 -2.27
C LEU A 19 -5.78 -7.22 -2.56
N VAL A 20 -6.91 -7.28 -1.86
CA VAL A 20 -8.02 -6.33 -2.05
C VAL A 20 -7.57 -4.90 -1.76
N ALA A 21 -6.91 -4.66 -0.63
CA ALA A 21 -6.41 -3.34 -0.27
C ALA A 21 -5.39 -2.82 -1.29
N GLY A 22 -4.46 -3.68 -1.72
CA GLY A 22 -3.46 -3.35 -2.73
C GLY A 22 -4.10 -2.99 -4.07
N THR A 23 -5.07 -3.78 -4.53
CA THR A 23 -5.79 -3.52 -5.78
C THR A 23 -6.60 -2.23 -5.71
N VAL A 24 -7.34 -1.99 -4.62
CA VAL A 24 -8.11 -0.76 -4.44
C VAL A 24 -7.18 0.46 -4.45
N PHE A 25 -6.08 0.43 -3.70
CA PHE A 25 -5.11 1.52 -3.69
C PHE A 25 -4.53 1.80 -5.08
N LEU A 26 -4.17 0.75 -5.81
CA LEU A 26 -3.61 0.88 -7.15
C LEU A 26 -4.63 1.46 -8.13
N LEU A 27 -5.87 0.95 -8.14
CA LEU A 27 -6.93 1.46 -9.01
C LEU A 27 -7.25 2.92 -8.72
N VAL A 28 -7.38 3.27 -7.43
CA VAL A 28 -7.60 4.65 -7.01
C VAL A 28 -6.50 5.55 -7.57
N ASN A 29 -5.22 5.21 -7.39
CA ASN A 29 -4.13 6.06 -7.86
C ASN A 29 -4.03 6.12 -9.39
N VAL A 30 -4.10 4.97 -10.08
CA VAL A 30 -3.98 4.92 -11.55
C VAL A 30 -5.11 5.69 -12.22
N LEU A 31 -6.33 5.65 -11.67
CA LEU A 31 -7.49 6.34 -12.23
C LEU A 31 -7.57 7.82 -11.83
N LEU A 32 -7.23 8.17 -10.57
CA LEU A 32 -7.31 9.56 -10.10
C LEU A 32 -6.13 10.42 -10.54
N MET A 33 -4.92 9.86 -10.70
CA MET A 33 -3.75 10.67 -11.09
C MET A 33 -3.94 11.44 -12.41
N PRO A 34 -4.43 10.81 -13.50
CA PRO A 34 -4.74 11.53 -14.73
C PRO A 34 -5.81 12.59 -14.56
N VAL A 35 -6.82 12.32 -13.73
CA VAL A 35 -7.98 13.22 -13.54
C VAL A 35 -7.60 14.45 -12.72
N VAL A 36 -6.92 14.24 -11.59
CA VAL A 36 -6.63 15.28 -10.59
C VAL A 36 -5.36 16.05 -10.96
N TYR A 37 -4.31 15.35 -11.38
CA TYR A 37 -2.99 15.94 -11.56
C TYR A 37 -2.56 16.05 -13.03
N GLN A 38 -3.37 15.54 -13.98
CA GLN A 38 -3.05 15.56 -15.43
C GLN A 38 -1.72 14.87 -15.76
N ILE A 39 -1.33 13.88 -14.94
CA ILE A 39 -0.11 13.08 -15.11
C ILE A 39 -0.45 11.62 -15.45
N ASN A 40 0.53 10.90 -16.02
CA ASN A 40 0.35 9.51 -16.39
C ASN A 40 0.04 8.63 -15.16
N GLY A 41 -1.08 7.91 -15.17
CA GLY A 41 -1.49 7.06 -14.05
C GLY A 41 -0.53 5.91 -13.75
N LEU A 42 0.23 5.43 -14.73
CA LEU A 42 1.25 4.39 -14.54
C LEU A 42 2.52 4.91 -13.86
N LEU A 43 2.66 6.23 -13.68
CA LEU A 43 3.77 6.82 -12.96
C LEU A 43 3.83 6.29 -11.52
N VAL A 44 2.69 6.02 -10.87
CA VAL A 44 2.66 5.40 -9.53
C VAL A 44 3.34 4.04 -9.51
N VAL A 45 3.18 3.24 -10.56
CA VAL A 45 3.78 1.90 -10.64
C VAL A 45 5.29 2.02 -10.80
N ARG A 46 5.77 3.00 -11.58
CA ARG A 46 7.20 3.28 -11.75
C ARG A 46 7.85 3.84 -10.48
N TYR A 47 7.13 4.71 -9.76
CA TYR A 47 7.56 5.18 -8.44
C TYR A 47 7.74 4.04 -7.44
N ILE A 48 6.86 3.04 -7.47
CA ILE A 48 7.02 1.86 -6.61
C ILE A 48 8.20 1.01 -7.11
N ALA A 49 8.38 0.86 -8.42
CA ALA A 49 9.52 0.15 -8.98
C ALA A 49 10.87 0.80 -8.62
N SER A 50 10.92 2.13 -8.53
CA SER A 50 12.15 2.86 -8.17
C SER A 50 12.63 2.58 -6.75
N LEU A 51 11.77 2.06 -5.86
CA LEU A 51 12.19 1.62 -4.51
C LEU A 51 13.24 0.51 -4.56
N VAL A 52 13.23 -0.31 -5.62
CA VAL A 52 14.18 -1.42 -5.82
C VAL A 52 15.17 -1.11 -6.94
N MET A 53 14.70 -0.52 -8.04
CA MET A 53 15.52 -0.28 -9.22
C MET A 53 16.24 1.08 -9.24
N GLY A 54 15.96 1.96 -8.28
CA GLY A 54 16.48 3.33 -8.25
C GLY A 54 15.66 4.29 -9.11
N SER A 55 15.99 5.59 -9.04
CA SER A 55 15.21 6.68 -9.67
C SER A 55 15.27 6.71 -11.20
N SER A 56 16.22 6.02 -11.82
CA SER A 56 16.38 5.99 -13.29
C SER A 56 15.20 5.36 -14.03
N VAL A 57 14.32 4.62 -13.34
CA VAL A 57 13.16 3.95 -13.93
C VAL A 57 11.90 4.82 -13.99
N LEU A 58 11.94 6.04 -13.45
CA LEU A 58 10.78 6.94 -13.48
C LEU A 58 10.40 7.34 -14.92
N ASP A 59 11.41 7.56 -15.75
CA ASP A 59 11.24 7.92 -17.17
C ASP A 59 11.10 6.69 -18.08
N SER A 60 11.32 5.47 -17.55
CA SER A 60 11.27 4.25 -18.37
C SER A 60 9.82 3.84 -18.67
N THR A 61 9.55 3.52 -19.93
CA THR A 61 8.27 2.93 -20.39
C THR A 61 8.32 1.41 -20.50
N ASP A 62 9.39 0.78 -20.00
CA ASP A 62 9.59 -0.65 -20.14
C ASP A 62 8.58 -1.46 -19.34
N THR A 63 8.11 -2.56 -19.93
CA THR A 63 7.20 -3.51 -19.29
C THR A 63 7.89 -4.16 -18.08
N GLY A 64 9.21 -4.38 -18.14
CA GLY A 64 9.98 -4.90 -17.01
C GLY A 64 9.84 -4.04 -15.75
N THR A 65 9.97 -2.71 -15.89
CA THR A 65 9.77 -1.76 -14.79
C THR A 65 8.36 -1.84 -14.21
N LEU A 66 7.32 -1.92 -15.06
CA LEU A 66 5.94 -2.02 -14.59
C LEU A 66 5.69 -3.32 -13.81
N VAL A 67 6.23 -4.44 -14.26
CA VAL A 67 6.11 -5.74 -13.58
C VAL A 67 6.79 -5.69 -12.21
N VAL A 68 8.01 -5.16 -12.12
CA VAL A 68 8.71 -4.99 -10.85
C VAL A 68 7.92 -4.10 -9.90
N GLY A 69 7.38 -2.98 -10.39
CA GLY A 69 6.53 -2.09 -9.61
C GLY A 69 5.30 -2.79 -9.03
N LEU A 70 4.62 -3.64 -9.82
CA LEU A 70 3.49 -4.42 -9.36
C LEU A 70 3.89 -5.46 -8.30
N ILE A 71 5.01 -6.16 -8.48
CA ILE A 71 5.51 -7.14 -7.51
C ILE A 71 5.79 -6.46 -6.17
N VAL A 72 6.53 -5.35 -6.20
CA VAL A 72 6.87 -4.58 -4.99
C VAL A 72 5.61 -4.03 -4.33
N HIS A 73 4.66 -3.52 -5.12
CA HIS A 73 3.37 -3.02 -4.61
C HIS A 73 2.60 -4.07 -3.82
N TYR A 74 2.40 -5.26 -4.40
CA TYR A 74 1.66 -6.32 -3.72
C TYR A 74 2.43 -6.93 -2.55
N ALA A 75 3.77 -6.98 -2.63
CA ALA A 75 4.61 -7.39 -1.50
C ALA A 75 4.47 -6.43 -0.30
N LEU A 76 4.52 -5.11 -0.55
CA LEU A 76 4.30 -4.09 0.48
C LEU A 76 2.87 -4.12 1.01
N SER A 77 1.87 -4.30 0.15
CA SER A 77 0.47 -4.41 0.58
C SER A 77 0.24 -5.60 1.53
N MET A 78 0.82 -6.76 1.20
CA MET A 78 0.82 -7.93 2.08
C MET A 78 1.54 -7.66 3.41
N LEU A 79 2.73 -7.05 3.34
CA LEU A 79 3.53 -6.71 4.53
C LEU A 79 2.76 -5.76 5.46
N PHE A 80 2.19 -4.68 4.93
CA PHE A 80 1.42 -3.73 5.74
C PHE A 80 0.16 -4.36 6.30
N THR A 81 -0.55 -5.18 5.53
CA THR A 81 -1.72 -5.91 6.03
C THR A 81 -1.35 -6.85 7.17
N LEU A 82 -0.20 -7.53 7.07
CA LEU A 82 0.31 -8.39 8.13
C LEU A 82 0.68 -7.60 9.39
N VAL A 83 1.40 -6.48 9.23
CA VAL A 83 1.76 -5.59 10.35
C VAL A 83 0.50 -5.07 11.05
N ILE A 84 -0.46 -4.58 10.28
CA ILE A 84 -1.79 -4.15 10.74
C ILE A 84 -2.48 -5.28 11.49
N ALA A 85 -2.56 -6.48 10.91
CA ALA A 85 -3.18 -7.64 11.54
C ALA A 85 -2.53 -7.99 12.89
N ILE A 86 -1.19 -7.97 12.98
CA ILE A 86 -0.45 -8.27 14.21
C ILE A 86 -0.68 -7.20 15.29
N VAL A 87 -0.57 -5.92 14.92
CA VAL A 87 -0.70 -4.79 15.86
C VAL A 87 -2.13 -4.65 16.37
N ILE A 88 -3.10 -4.81 15.47
CA ILE A 88 -4.52 -4.56 15.74
C ILE A 88 -5.20 -5.78 16.35
N HIS A 89 -4.64 -7.00 16.23
CA HIS A 89 -5.22 -8.22 16.84
C HIS A 89 -5.60 -8.02 18.31
N ARG A 90 -4.84 -7.21 19.06
CA ARG A 90 -5.05 -7.02 20.49
C ARG A 90 -6.11 -5.97 20.84
N TRP A 91 -6.58 -5.19 19.86
CA TRP A 91 -7.45 -4.03 20.05
C TRP A 91 -8.69 -4.11 19.15
N GLY A 92 -9.82 -3.54 19.58
CA GLY A 92 -11.08 -3.63 18.82
C GLY A 92 -11.03 -2.92 17.45
N LEU A 93 -12.06 -3.14 16.62
CA LEU A 93 -12.21 -2.59 15.24
C LEU A 93 -11.88 -1.10 15.15
N VAL A 94 -12.35 -0.29 16.10
CA VAL A 94 -12.16 1.17 16.12
C VAL A 94 -10.68 1.54 16.23
N VAL A 95 -9.93 0.83 17.09
CA VAL A 95 -8.48 1.03 17.22
C VAL A 95 -7.76 0.56 15.96
N GLY A 96 -8.30 -0.44 15.28
CA GLY A 96 -7.78 -0.87 13.99
C GLY A 96 -7.88 0.17 12.89
N ILE A 97 -9.04 0.82 12.77
CA ILE A 97 -9.27 1.89 11.80
C ILE A 97 -8.38 3.10 12.12
N ILE A 98 -8.36 3.55 13.38
CA ILE A 98 -7.57 4.71 13.80
C ILE A 98 -6.07 4.41 13.68
N GLY A 99 -5.63 3.24 14.13
CA GLY A 99 -4.23 2.82 14.05
C GLY A 99 -3.73 2.67 12.62
N GLY A 100 -4.54 2.08 11.74
CA GLY A 100 -4.24 2.00 10.30
C GLY A 100 -4.17 3.38 9.64
N ALA A 101 -5.10 4.28 9.97
CA ALA A 101 -5.10 5.65 9.46
C ALA A 101 -3.86 6.44 9.91
N LEU A 102 -3.51 6.35 11.20
CA LEU A 102 -2.31 7.00 11.76
C LEU A 102 -1.02 6.42 11.15
N LEU A 103 -0.94 5.10 10.98
CA LEU A 103 0.20 4.45 10.33
C LEU A 103 0.35 4.91 8.89
N GLY A 104 -0.75 4.93 8.12
CA GLY A 104 -0.76 5.43 6.74
C GLY A 104 -0.34 6.90 6.66
N LEU A 105 -0.81 7.73 7.59
CA LEU A 105 -0.45 9.15 7.68
C LEU A 105 1.04 9.34 8.05
N ALA A 106 1.57 8.49 8.94
CA ALA A 106 2.98 8.49 9.28
C ALA A 106 3.85 8.08 8.08
N ILE A 107 3.50 7.00 7.37
CA ILE A 107 4.20 6.56 6.16
C ILE A 107 4.16 7.64 5.07
N TYR A 108 2.99 8.25 4.85
CA TYR A 108 2.85 9.35 3.90
C TYR A 108 3.75 10.52 4.27
N SER A 109 3.78 10.91 5.55
CA SER A 109 4.62 12.01 6.03
C SER A 109 6.11 11.69 5.86
N ILE A 110 6.54 10.46 6.16
CA ILE A 110 7.93 10.03 5.94
C ILE A 110 8.29 10.09 4.46
N ASN A 111 7.44 9.56 3.58
CA ASN A 111 7.67 9.64 2.13
C ASN A 111 7.72 11.10 1.65
N LEU A 112 6.79 11.94 2.10
CA LEU A 112 6.73 13.35 1.67
C LEU A 112 7.96 14.15 2.15
N TYR A 113 8.38 13.98 3.40
CA TYR A 113 9.43 14.82 3.99
C TYR A 113 10.84 14.23 3.92
N THR A 114 10.99 12.92 3.75
CA THR A 114 12.31 12.27 3.69
C THR A 114 12.74 11.94 2.26
N MET A 115 11.79 11.54 1.39
CA MET A 115 12.10 11.10 0.02
C MET A 115 11.94 12.20 -1.03
N THR A 116 11.27 13.33 -0.73
CA THR A 116 11.10 14.44 -1.68
C THR A 116 12.23 15.48 -1.60
N THR A 117 13.04 15.45 -0.55
CA THR A 117 14.19 16.36 -0.36
C THR A 117 15.50 15.84 -0.96
N PHE A 118 15.52 14.65 -1.54
CA PHE A 118 16.70 14.05 -2.18
C PHE A 118 16.39 13.57 -3.60
#